data_AF-A0ABD6B1I4-F1
#
_entry.id   AF-A0ABD6B1I4-F1
#
_cell.length_a   1.000
_cell.length_b   1.000
_cell.length_c   1.000
_cell.angle_alpha   90.00
_cell.angle_beta   90.00
_cell.angle_gamma   90.00
#
_symmetry.space_group_name_H-M   'P 1'
#
loop_
_entity.id
_entity.type
_entity.pdbx_description
1 polymer ?
#
loop_
_entity_poly.entity_id
_entity_poly.type
_entity_poly.pdbx_seq_one_letter_code
_entity_poly.pdbx_strand_id
1 'polypeptide(L)'
;EVAASPVTTLLGTFPLDSPTEYVLGAVRTATAGTPTLGLMLLAGTVLLPLVVLTTVGRFGRGAAWVYAVPSIAPALCLAVWPVVAIPTWGALLGLIVLPLFSAGGFLVDVGRYLLATR
;
A
#
# COMPACT_ATOMS: atom_id res chain seq x y z
N GLU A 1 2.57 11.79 -23.01
CA GLU A 1 1.18 11.29 -23.21
C GLU A 1 0.26 11.53 -22.01
N VAL A 2 0.64 11.21 -20.76
CA VAL A 2 -0.20 11.48 -19.57
C VAL A 2 -0.62 12.95 -19.44
N ALA A 3 0.29 13.89 -19.71
CA ALA A 3 0.00 15.33 -19.67
C ALA A 3 -0.96 15.78 -20.78
N ALA A 4 -1.10 15.02 -21.86
CA ALA A 4 -1.98 15.35 -22.98
C ALA A 4 -3.40 14.81 -22.79
N SER A 5 -3.56 13.67 -22.11
CA SER A 5 -4.85 12.99 -21.91
C SER A 5 -4.99 12.33 -20.52
N PRO A 6 -4.95 13.11 -19.42
CA PRO A 6 -4.86 12.56 -18.07
C PRO A 6 -6.07 11.71 -17.67
N VAL A 7 -7.28 12.11 -18.08
CA VAL A 7 -8.51 11.38 -17.76
C VAL A 7 -8.51 10.01 -18.43
N THR A 8 -8.17 9.96 -19.72
CA THR A 8 -8.10 8.70 -20.48
C THR A 8 -7.04 7.77 -19.89
N THR A 9 -5.87 8.30 -19.48
CA THR A 9 -4.85 7.51 -18.79
C THR A 9 -5.36 6.94 -17.45
N LEU A 10 -6.07 7.75 -16.66
CA LEU A 10 -6.59 7.31 -15.37
C LEU A 10 -7.62 6.19 -15.50
N LEU A 11 -8.51 6.29 -16.49
CA LEU A 11 -9.58 5.32 -16.74
C LEU A 11 -9.10 4.08 -17.49
N GLY A 12 -8.00 4.18 -18.25
CA GLY A 12 -7.36 3.05 -18.92
C GLY A 12 -6.66 2.09 -17.96
N THR A 13 -6.30 0.91 -18.48
CA THR A 13 -5.49 -0.08 -17.75
C THR A 13 -4.16 0.52 -17.33
N PHE A 14 -3.68 0.12 -16.15
CA PHE A 14 -2.39 0.59 -15.64
C PHE A 14 -1.27 0.35 -16.66
N PRO A 15 -0.50 1.38 -17.04
CA PRO A 15 0.39 1.33 -18.20
C PRO A 15 1.78 0.74 -17.89
N LEU A 16 2.06 0.40 -16.63
CA LEU A 16 3.34 -0.18 -16.21
C LEU A 16 3.22 -1.68 -16.01
N ASP A 17 4.38 -2.33 -15.92
CA ASP A 17 4.49 -3.75 -15.59
C ASP A 17 3.74 -4.10 -14.30
N SER A 18 3.28 -5.35 -14.24
CA SER A 18 2.56 -5.91 -13.09
C SER A 18 3.35 -5.68 -11.79
N PRO A 19 2.78 -4.97 -10.79
CA PRO A 19 3.38 -4.82 -9.47
C PRO A 19 3.64 -6.18 -8.79
N THR A 20 2.82 -7.19 -9.08
CA THR A 20 3.02 -8.55 -8.59
C THR A 20 4.27 -9.19 -9.21
N GLU A 21 4.47 -9.06 -10.52
CA GLU A 21 5.70 -9.54 -11.17
C GLU A 21 6.93 -8.75 -10.73
N TYR A 22 6.79 -7.44 -10.49
CA TYR A 22 7.87 -6.62 -9.93
C TYR A 22 8.34 -7.14 -8.57
N VAL A 23 7.40 -7.49 -7.67
CA VAL A 23 7.71 -8.09 -6.36
C VAL A 23 8.32 -9.49 -6.50
N LEU A 24 7.75 -10.34 -7.36
CA LEU A 24 8.28 -11.69 -7.60
C LEU A 24 9.70 -11.63 -8.18
N GLY A 25 9.94 -10.72 -9.12
CA GLY A 25 11.27 -10.45 -9.66
C GLY A 25 12.25 -10.03 -8.57
N ALA A 26 11.85 -9.10 -7.70
CA ALA A 26 12.68 -8.64 -6.59
C ALA A 26 13.05 -9.75 -5.60
N VAL A 27 12.12 -10.69 -5.32
CA VAL A 27 12.41 -11.87 -4.49
C VAL A 27 13.44 -12.77 -5.18
N ARG A 28 13.26 -13.04 -6.48
CA ARG A 28 14.21 -13.87 -7.25
C ARG A 28 15.61 -13.25 -7.27
N THR A 29 15.74 -11.94 -7.54
CA THR A 29 17.04 -11.26 -7.55
C THR A 29 17.68 -11.25 -6.16
N ALA A 30 16.89 -11.05 -5.11
CA ALA A 30 17.36 -11.10 -3.74
C ALA A 30 17.91 -12.48 -3.36
N THR A 31 17.23 -13.57 -3.77
CA THR A 31 17.73 -14.94 -3.56
C THR A 31 19.02 -15.22 -4.34
N ALA A 32 19.27 -14.49 -5.42
CA ALA A 32 20.52 -14.50 -6.18
C ALA A 32 21.59 -13.54 -5.61
N GLY A 33 21.37 -12.93 -4.45
CA GLY A 33 22.33 -12.06 -3.76
C GLY A 33 22.27 -10.59 -4.16
N THR A 34 21.27 -10.16 -4.94
CA THR A 34 21.11 -8.76 -5.39
C THR A 34 19.74 -8.23 -4.97
N PRO A 35 19.61 -7.68 -3.75
CA PRO A 35 18.35 -7.09 -3.30
C PRO A 35 18.01 -5.83 -4.11
N THR A 36 16.71 -5.63 -4.35
CA THR A 36 16.19 -4.48 -5.10
C THR A 36 15.08 -3.78 -4.31
N LEU A 37 14.67 -2.60 -4.77
CA LEU A 37 13.59 -1.81 -4.13
C LEU A 37 12.24 -2.54 -4.09
N GLY A 38 12.01 -3.56 -4.93
CA GLY A 38 10.79 -4.36 -4.85
C GLY A 38 10.63 -5.12 -3.53
N LEU A 39 11.74 -5.40 -2.81
CA LEU A 39 11.66 -5.92 -1.45
C LEU A 39 11.08 -4.92 -0.46
N MET A 40 11.28 -3.61 -0.66
CA MET A 40 10.69 -2.58 0.19
C MET A 40 9.17 -2.50 -0.04
N LEU A 41 8.72 -2.65 -1.29
CA LEU A 41 7.30 -2.75 -1.59
C LEU A 41 6.68 -3.99 -0.93
N LEU A 42 7.33 -5.14 -1.02
CA LEU A 42 6.90 -6.37 -0.35
C LEU A 42 6.84 -6.18 1.18
N ALA A 43 7.93 -5.69 1.78
CA ALA A 43 8.01 -5.45 3.20
C ALA A 43 6.94 -4.46 3.66
N GLY A 44 6.75 -3.34 2.96
CA GLY A 44 5.70 -2.37 3.27
C GLY A 44 4.30 -2.96 3.17
N THR A 45 4.04 -3.78 2.15
CA THR A 45 2.75 -4.45 1.95
C THR A 45 2.39 -5.40 3.09
N VAL A 46 3.38 -6.02 3.73
CA VAL A 46 3.17 -6.93 4.87
C VAL A 46 3.18 -6.18 6.19
N LEU A 47 4.20 -5.36 6.42
CA LEU A 47 4.44 -4.72 7.72
C LEU A 47 3.41 -3.65 8.03
N LEU A 48 2.94 -2.87 7.04
CA LEU A 48 1.95 -1.82 7.26
C LEU A 48 0.65 -2.38 7.87
N PRO A 49 -0.06 -3.34 7.24
CA PRO A 49 -1.26 -3.90 7.84
C PRO A 49 -0.96 -4.66 9.12
N LEU A 50 0.17 -5.36 9.21
CA LEU A 50 0.53 -6.08 10.43
C LEU A 50 0.65 -5.12 11.63
N VAL A 51 1.39 -4.02 11.50
CA VAL A 51 1.59 -3.06 12.60
C VAL A 51 0.29 -2.31 12.91
N VAL A 52 -0.39 -1.78 11.90
CA VAL A 52 -1.56 -0.93 12.11
C VAL A 52 -2.73 -1.75 12.63
N LEU A 53 -3.04 -2.89 12.03
CA LEU A 53 -4.18 -3.71 12.47
C LEU A 53 -3.97 -4.34 13.84
N THR A 54 -2.74 -4.79 14.16
CA THR A 54 -2.49 -5.34 15.50
C THR A 54 -2.60 -4.26 16.58
N THR A 55 -2.11 -3.06 16.30
CA THR A 55 -2.19 -1.94 17.24
C THR A 55 -3.62 -1.45 17.40
N VAL A 56 -4.34 -1.22 16.31
CA VAL A 56 -5.76 -0.78 16.35
C VAL A 56 -6.66 -1.88 16.91
N GLY A 57 -6.44 -3.14 16.56
CA GLY A 57 -7.20 -4.26 17.09
C GLY A 57 -7.05 -4.43 18.60
N ARG A 58 -5.88 -4.08 19.15
CA ARG A 58 -5.61 -4.18 20.60
C ARG A 58 -6.01 -2.93 21.37
N PHE A 59 -5.81 -1.75 20.81
CA PHE A 59 -5.89 -0.47 21.54
C PHE A 59 -6.87 0.54 20.92
N GLY A 60 -7.15 0.42 19.63
CA GLY A 60 -8.00 1.37 18.90
C GLY A 60 -9.49 1.12 19.08
N ARG A 61 -10.28 2.19 18.99
CA ARG A 61 -11.75 2.13 18.95
C ARG A 61 -12.31 3.17 17.99
N GLY A 62 -13.51 2.92 17.47
CA GLY A 62 -14.25 3.86 16.62
C GLY A 62 -13.43 4.33 15.42
N ALA A 63 -13.10 5.63 15.38
CA ALA A 63 -12.44 6.29 14.26
C ALA A 63 -11.04 5.73 13.92
N ALA A 64 -10.37 5.02 14.83
CA ALA A 64 -9.08 4.39 14.55
C ALA A 64 -9.15 3.39 13.37
N TRP A 65 -10.30 2.75 13.17
CA TRP A 65 -10.50 1.82 12.07
C TRP A 65 -10.52 2.49 10.69
N VAL A 66 -10.77 3.81 10.63
CA VAL A 66 -10.79 4.57 9.37
C VAL A 66 -9.42 4.56 8.71
N TYR A 67 -8.33 4.70 9.48
CA TYR A 67 -6.98 4.58 8.94
C TYR A 67 -6.47 3.13 8.97
N ALA A 68 -7.07 2.23 9.76
CA ALA A 68 -6.61 0.84 9.86
C ALA A 68 -7.00 0.00 8.65
N VAL A 69 -8.26 0.05 8.20
CA VAL A 69 -8.73 -0.77 7.06
C VAL A 69 -7.95 -0.50 5.77
N PRO A 70 -7.64 0.76 5.40
CA PRO A 70 -6.83 1.07 4.22
C PRO A 70 -5.42 0.46 4.21
N SER A 71 -4.87 0.04 5.37
CA SER A 71 -3.55 -0.61 5.44
C SER A 71 -3.45 -1.91 4.63
N ILE A 72 -4.59 -2.58 4.40
CA ILE A 72 -4.66 -3.87 3.68
C ILE A 72 -4.64 -3.66 2.16
N ALA A 73 -4.88 -2.43 1.69
CA ALA A 73 -5.07 -2.14 0.27
C ALA A 73 -3.90 -2.58 -0.64
N PRO A 74 -2.61 -2.40 -0.27
CA PRO A 74 -1.52 -2.88 -1.11
C PRO A 74 -1.54 -4.41 -1.28
N ALA A 75 -1.86 -5.15 -0.21
CA ALA A 75 -1.90 -6.61 -0.25
C ALA A 75 -3.04 -7.10 -1.16
N LEU A 76 -4.22 -6.49 -1.06
CA LEU A 76 -5.34 -6.79 -1.95
C LEU A 76 -5.00 -6.45 -3.40
N CYS A 77 -4.34 -5.32 -3.63
CA CYS A 77 -3.93 -4.91 -4.97
C CYS A 77 -3.01 -5.95 -5.60
N LEU A 78 -1.96 -6.40 -4.89
CA LEU A 78 -1.06 -7.46 -5.38
C LEU A 78 -1.76 -8.81 -5.57
N ALA A 79 -2.72 -9.16 -4.70
CA ALA A 79 -3.43 -10.44 -4.76
C ALA A 79 -4.41 -10.50 -5.95
N VAL A 80 -5.06 -9.39 -6.27
CA VAL A 80 -6.08 -9.32 -7.34
C VAL A 80 -5.46 -9.06 -8.72
N TRP A 81 -4.28 -8.44 -8.78
CA TRP A 81 -3.62 -8.08 -10.04
C TRP A 81 -3.49 -9.21 -11.08
N PRO A 82 -3.18 -10.47 -10.71
CA PRO A 82 -3.02 -11.56 -11.68
C PRO A 82 -4.33 -11.98 -12.36
N VAL A 83 -5.49 -11.59 -11.82
CA VAL A 83 -6.81 -12.07 -12.26
C VAL A 83 -7.73 -10.97 -12.77
N VAL A 84 -7.43 -9.70 -12.50
CA VAL A 84 -8.28 -8.56 -12.90
C VAL A 84 -7.42 -7.46 -13.55
N ALA A 85 -7.87 -6.95 -14.69
CA ALA A 85 -7.31 -5.75 -15.28
C ALA A 85 -7.69 -4.53 -14.42
N ILE A 86 -6.69 -3.92 -13.77
CA ILE A 86 -6.91 -2.81 -12.85
C ILE A 86 -6.73 -1.48 -13.60
N PRO A 87 -7.70 -0.55 -13.52
CA PRO A 87 -7.53 0.78 -14.09
C PRO A 87 -6.47 1.57 -13.31
N THR A 88 -5.82 2.52 -13.98
CA THR A 88 -4.71 3.27 -13.39
C THR A 88 -5.09 3.93 -12.07
N TRP A 89 -6.28 4.54 -11.98
CA TRP A 89 -6.73 5.15 -10.72
C TRP A 89 -6.84 4.13 -9.57
N GLY A 90 -7.26 2.90 -9.85
CA GLY A 90 -7.40 1.82 -8.86
C GLY A 90 -6.04 1.39 -8.33
N ALA A 91 -5.05 1.27 -9.21
CA ALA A 91 -3.67 0.99 -8.84
C ALA A 91 -3.08 2.10 -7.94
N LEU A 92 -3.27 3.37 -8.32
CA LEU A 92 -2.81 4.52 -7.53
C LEU A 92 -3.49 4.57 -6.16
N LEU A 93 -4.80 4.30 -6.09
CA LEU A 93 -5.50 4.25 -4.80
C LEU A 93 -4.96 3.13 -3.91
N GLY A 94 -4.86 1.91 -4.44
CA GLY A 94 -4.47 0.72 -3.68
C GLY A 94 -3.01 0.72 -3.23
N LEU A 95 -2.10 1.19 -4.08
CA LEU A 95 -0.66 1.12 -3.83
C LEU A 95 -0.06 2.41 -3.25
N ILE A 96 -0.75 3.54 -3.35
CA ILE A 96 -0.21 4.84 -2.94
C ILE A 96 -1.14 5.55 -1.96
N VAL A 97 -2.36 5.90 -2.38
CA VAL A 97 -3.20 6.81 -1.59
C VAL A 97 -3.64 6.19 -0.26
N LEU A 98 -4.20 4.97 -0.31
CA LEU A 98 -4.70 4.27 0.87
C LEU A 98 -3.59 3.90 1.88
N PRO A 99 -2.42 3.36 1.49
CA PRO A 99 -1.34 3.11 2.45
C PRO A 99 -0.76 4.39 3.04
N LEU A 100 -0.65 5.48 2.27
CA LEU A 100 -0.21 6.78 2.82
C LEU A 100 -1.21 7.34 3.82
N PHE A 101 -2.51 7.26 3.51
CA PHE A 101 -3.57 7.66 4.43
C PHE A 101 -3.53 6.82 5.71
N SER A 102 -3.35 5.50 5.58
CA SER A 102 -3.25 4.58 6.71
C SER A 102 -2.07 4.90 7.62
N ALA A 103 -0.86 4.95 7.05
CA ALA A 103 0.36 5.21 7.79
C ALA A 103 0.35 6.61 8.42
N GLY A 104 -0.08 7.63 7.66
CA GLY A 104 -0.19 9.00 8.16
C GLY A 104 -1.19 9.13 9.30
N GLY A 105 -2.40 8.56 9.15
CA GLY A 105 -3.41 8.57 10.19
C GLY A 105 -2.94 7.87 11.47
N PHE A 106 -2.30 6.70 11.34
CA PHE A 106 -1.72 5.98 12.46
C PHE A 106 -0.62 6.79 13.18
N LEU A 107 0.31 7.39 12.45
CA LEU A 107 1.40 8.18 13.03
C LEU A 107 0.89 9.43 13.75
N VAL A 108 -0.13 10.11 13.20
CA VAL A 108 -0.76 11.26 13.85
C VAL A 108 -1.43 10.85 15.17
N ASP A 109 -2.15 9.72 15.17
CA ASP A 109 -2.83 9.21 16.36
C ASP A 109 -1.83 8.83 17.47
N VAL A 110 -0.79 8.07 17.12
CA VAL A 110 0.31 7.73 18.04
C VAL A 110 1.02 8.98 18.55
N GLY A 111 1.31 9.95 17.67
CA GLY A 111 1.94 11.21 18.06
C GLY A 111 1.10 12.01 19.06
N ARG A 112 -0.22 12.12 18.82
CA ARG A 112 -1.16 12.76 19.75
C ARG A 112 -1.20 12.06 21.09
N TYR A 113 -1.25 10.73 21.09
CA TYR A 113 -1.23 9.94 22.31
C TYR A 113 0.04 10.20 23.13
N LEU A 114 1.22 10.08 22.50
CA LEU A 114 2.51 10.31 23.17
C LEU A 114 2.68 11.73 23.71
N LEU A 115 2.09 12.73 23.05
CA LEU A 115 2.08 14.11 23.55
C LEU A 115 1.15 14.29 24.75
N ALA A 116 0.01 13.60 24.78
CA ALA A 116 -0.96 13.70 25.87
C ALA A 116 -0.55 12.93 27.14
N THR A 117 0.31 11.92 27.00
CA THR A 117 0.76 11.05 28.11
C THR A 117 2.19 11.36 28.58
N ARG A 118 2.77 12.47 28.14
CA ARG A 118 4.03 13.03 28.67
C ARG A 118 3.74 14.00 29.80
#